data_AF-A0A545TSW0-F1
#
_entry.id   AF-A0A545TSW0-F1
#
_cell.length_a   1.000
_cell.length_b   1.000
_cell.length_c   1.000
_cell.angle_alpha   90.00
_cell.angle_beta   90.00
_cell.angle_gamma   90.00
#
_symmetry.space_group_name_H-M   'P 1'
#
loop_
_entity.id
_entity.type
_entity.pdbx_description
1 polymer ?
#
loop_
_entity_poly.entity_id
_entity_poly.type
_entity_poly.pdbx_seq_one_letter_code
_entity_poly.pdbx_strand_id
1 'polypeptide(L)'
;MKHSVIAAAFGAAFLLAGCASSSLSTQESLLIACRGYTATLTSLAGFRAADRLSDDQVATVEQARPILNQACSGEVMATDDLLAVVEAGLIQMIFIEKEVRDES
;
A
#
# COMPACT_ATOMS: atom_id res chain seq x y z
N MET A 1 -0.72 58.76 -21.36
CA MET A 1 0.56 58.06 -21.12
C MET A 1 0.33 57.25 -19.84
N LYS A 2 -0.09 55.98 -19.88
CA LYS A 2 0.57 54.75 -20.37
C LYS A 2 1.86 54.46 -19.57
N HIS A 3 1.98 53.18 -19.16
CA HIS A 3 3.07 52.50 -18.46
C HIS A 3 2.97 52.56 -16.92
N SER A 4 2.35 51.57 -16.27
CA SER A 4 2.89 50.23 -15.98
C SER A 4 4.04 50.28 -14.98
N VAL A 5 3.73 50.34 -13.68
CA VAL A 5 4.67 49.93 -12.61
C VAL A 5 3.87 49.35 -11.42
N ILE A 6 3.22 48.21 -11.61
CA ILE A 6 2.83 47.32 -10.50
C ILE A 6 3.31 45.92 -10.90
N ALA A 7 4.61 45.69 -10.79
CA ALA A 7 5.22 44.42 -11.14
C ALA A 7 6.50 44.21 -10.34
N ALA A 8 6.41 44.09 -9.02
CA ALA A 8 7.52 43.60 -8.19
C ALA A 8 7.05 43.29 -6.76
N ALA A 9 6.20 42.27 -6.56
CA ALA A 9 5.93 41.77 -5.20
C ALA A 9 5.45 40.31 -5.09
N PHE A 10 5.22 39.59 -6.19
CA PHE A 10 4.60 38.25 -6.15
C PHE A 10 5.51 37.10 -6.62
N GLY A 11 6.84 37.30 -6.64
CA GLY A 11 7.77 36.38 -7.30
C GLY A 11 8.64 35.48 -6.42
N ALA A 12 8.61 35.60 -5.08
CA ALA A 12 9.67 35.00 -4.24
C ALA A 12 9.21 33.99 -3.18
N ALA A 13 7.92 33.64 -3.11
CA ALA A 13 7.41 32.76 -2.05
C ALA A 13 7.20 31.28 -2.45
N PHE A 14 7.49 30.88 -3.70
CA PHE A 14 7.18 29.54 -4.20
C PHE A 14 8.34 28.54 -4.22
N LEU A 15 9.48 28.85 -3.59
CA LEU A 15 10.70 28.03 -3.67
C LEU A 15 11.03 27.17 -2.43
N LEU A 16 10.13 27.08 -1.44
CA LEU A 16 10.37 26.27 -0.23
C LEU A 16 9.52 24.99 -0.13
N ALA A 17 8.71 24.66 -1.15
CA ALA A 17 8.12 23.33 -1.29
C ALA A 17 9.13 22.36 -1.93
N GLY A 18 10.36 22.34 -1.42
CA GLY A 18 11.26 21.21 -1.64
C GLY A 18 10.67 20.05 -0.84
N CYS A 19 9.84 19.24 -1.47
CA CYS A 19 9.38 17.97 -0.92
C CYS A 19 10.59 17.26 -0.33
N ALA A 20 10.57 17.01 0.98
CA ALA A 20 11.52 16.13 1.62
C ALA A 20 11.38 14.75 0.93
N SER A 21 12.27 14.47 -0.03
CA SER A 21 12.43 13.14 -0.62
C SER A 21 13.12 12.27 0.41
N SER A 22 12.43 11.95 1.50
CA SER A 22 12.87 10.90 2.42
C SER A 22 12.68 9.57 1.70
N SER A 23 13.78 8.95 1.26
CA SER A 23 13.76 7.54 0.87
C SER A 23 13.35 6.72 2.10
N LEU A 24 12.25 5.98 2.00
CA LEU A 24 11.83 5.06 3.05
C LEU A 24 12.90 3.97 3.25
N SER A 25 13.19 3.65 4.50
CA SER A 25 13.99 2.46 4.81
C SER A 25 13.21 1.19 4.49
N THR A 26 13.91 0.08 4.20
CA THR A 26 13.29 -1.25 3.98
C THR A 26 12.39 -1.65 5.15
N GLN A 27 12.76 -1.28 6.38
CA GLN A 27 11.95 -1.53 7.58
C GLN A 27 10.63 -0.75 7.56
N GLU A 28 10.65 0.53 7.17
CA GLU A 28 9.43 1.34 7.06
C GLU A 28 8.53 0.84 5.92
N SER A 29 9.10 0.50 4.77
CA SER A 29 8.37 -0.08 3.65
C SER A 29 7.71 -1.40 4.03
N LEU A 30 8.43 -2.28 4.74
CA LEU A 30 7.87 -3.55 5.23
C LEU A 30 6.71 -3.32 6.20
N LEU A 31 6.84 -2.37 7.13
CA LEU A 31 5.77 -2.02 8.06
C LEU A 31 4.52 -1.51 7.33
N ILE A 32 4.70 -0.70 6.28
CA ILE A 32 3.59 -0.21 5.45
C ILE A 32 2.92 -1.39 4.73
N ALA A 33 3.70 -2.26 4.09
CA ALA A 33 3.18 -3.43 3.39
C ALA A 33 2.42 -4.38 4.34
N CYS A 34 2.96 -4.63 5.54
CA CYS A 34 2.30 -5.45 6.56
C CYS A 34 0.99 -4.86 7.09
N ARG A 35 0.90 -3.52 7.20
CA ARG A 35 -0.37 -2.84 7.52
C ARG A 35 -1.38 -2.99 6.37
N GLY A 36 -0.93 -2.84 5.13
CA GLY A 36 -1.73 -3.09 3.94
C GLY A 36 -2.29 -4.51 3.92
N TYR A 37 -1.43 -5.50 4.15
CA TYR A 37 -1.81 -6.92 4.28
C TYR A 37 -2.91 -7.14 5.32
N THR A 38 -2.75 -6.57 6.52
CA THR A 38 -3.75 -6.72 7.59
C THR A 38 -5.10 -6.11 7.20
N ALA A 39 -5.09 -4.93 6.56
CA ALA A 39 -6.30 -4.25 6.11
C ALA A 39 -7.01 -5.04 5.00
N THR A 40 -6.28 -5.48 3.98
CA THR A 40 -6.83 -6.29 2.88
C THR A 40 -7.37 -7.62 3.38
N LEU A 41 -6.66 -8.30 4.29
CA LEU A 41 -7.16 -9.55 4.90
C LEU A 41 -8.47 -9.33 5.66
N THR A 42 -8.62 -8.19 6.34
CA THR A 42 -9.87 -7.82 7.03
C THR A 42 -11.02 -7.64 6.04
N SER A 43 -10.78 -6.94 4.92
CA SER A 43 -11.78 -6.77 3.86
C SER A 43 -12.19 -8.11 3.24
N LEU A 44 -11.21 -8.95 2.89
CA LEU A 44 -11.44 -10.28 2.32
C LEU A 44 -12.18 -11.22 3.28
N ALA A 45 -11.93 -11.12 4.60
CA ALA A 45 -12.70 -11.85 5.59
C ALA A 45 -14.18 -11.43 5.59
N GLY A 46 -14.47 -10.13 5.41
CA GLY A 46 -15.83 -9.63 5.23
C GLY A 46 -16.50 -10.18 3.98
N PHE A 47 -15.81 -10.21 2.84
CA PHE A 47 -16.34 -10.81 1.61
C PHE A 47 -16.57 -12.31 1.73
N ARG A 48 -15.66 -13.03 2.41
CA ARG A 48 -15.85 -14.45 2.69
C ARG A 48 -17.08 -14.72 3.55
N ALA A 49 -17.28 -13.92 4.60
CA ALA A 49 -18.44 -14.06 5.48
C ALA A 49 -19.78 -13.76 4.78
N ALA A 50 -19.72 -13.06 3.64
CA ALA A 50 -20.87 -12.77 2.78
C ALA A 50 -20.99 -13.74 1.58
N ASP A 51 -20.21 -14.83 1.56
CA ASP A 51 -20.14 -15.80 0.46
C ASP A 51 -19.83 -15.18 -0.92
N ARG A 52 -19.04 -14.11 -0.92
CA ARG A 52 -18.65 -13.36 -2.14
C ARG A 52 -17.29 -13.73 -2.72
N LEU A 53 -16.54 -14.58 -2.05
CA LEU A 53 -15.28 -15.10 -2.58
C LEU A 53 -15.52 -16.45 -3.25
N SER A 54 -14.91 -16.65 -4.42
CA SER A 54 -14.84 -17.98 -5.04
C SER A 54 -13.90 -18.90 -4.27
N ASP A 55 -14.04 -20.21 -4.46
CA ASP A 55 -13.15 -21.21 -3.83
C ASP A 55 -11.68 -20.98 -4.19
N ASP A 56 -11.39 -20.58 -5.44
CA ASP A 56 -10.04 -20.27 -5.92
C ASP A 56 -9.46 -19.01 -5.25
N GLN A 57 -10.29 -17.98 -5.04
CA GLN A 57 -9.90 -16.77 -4.32
C GLN A 57 -9.62 -17.08 -2.84
N VAL A 58 -10.46 -17.91 -2.21
CA VAL A 58 -10.22 -18.38 -0.82
C VAL A 58 -8.92 -19.17 -0.74
N ALA A 59 -8.70 -20.11 -1.66
CA ALA A 59 -7.49 -20.93 -1.69
C ALA A 59 -6.21 -20.08 -1.88
N THR A 60 -6.29 -19.03 -2.69
CA THR A 60 -5.19 -18.08 -2.91
C THR A 60 -4.86 -17.32 -1.63
N VAL A 61 -5.89 -16.80 -0.95
CA VAL A 61 -5.73 -16.10 0.34
C VAL A 61 -5.10 -17.02 1.39
N GLU A 62 -5.62 -18.24 1.54
CA GLU A 62 -5.12 -19.18 2.55
C GLU A 62 -3.70 -19.67 2.26
N GLN A 63 -3.27 -19.72 0.99
CA GLN A 63 -1.88 -20.03 0.63
C GLN A 63 -0.91 -18.89 0.97
N ALA A 64 -1.33 -17.63 0.78
CA ALA A 64 -0.47 -16.48 1.06
C ALA A 64 -0.33 -16.19 2.57
N ARG A 65 -1.39 -16.41 3.36
CA ARG A 65 -1.46 -16.04 4.79
C ARG A 65 -0.29 -16.54 5.65
N PRO A 66 0.14 -17.82 5.60
CA PRO A 66 1.22 -18.30 6.46
C PRO A 66 2.53 -17.54 6.24
N ILE A 67 2.88 -17.32 4.97
CA ILE A 67 4.11 -16.64 4.56
C ILE A 67 4.05 -15.17 4.99
N LEU A 68 2.94 -14.49 4.70
CA LEU A 68 2.76 -13.07 5.04
C LEU A 68 2.66 -12.86 6.55
N ASN A 69 2.01 -13.75 7.30
CA ASN A 69 1.98 -13.70 8.76
C ASN A 69 3.38 -13.83 9.36
N GLN A 70 4.19 -14.76 8.86
CA GLN A 70 5.56 -14.93 9.34
C GLN A 70 6.38 -13.67 9.05
N ALA A 71 6.31 -13.15 7.84
CA ALA A 71 7.02 -11.94 7.43
C ALA A 71 6.60 -10.70 8.25
N CYS A 72 5.33 -10.62 8.63
CA CYS A 72 4.74 -9.48 9.35
C CYS A 72 4.67 -9.65 10.87
N SER A 73 5.20 -10.75 11.42
CA SER A 73 5.24 -11.02 12.87
C SER A 73 6.16 -10.09 13.65
N GLY A 74 7.13 -9.45 12.98
CA GLY A 74 8.20 -8.69 13.61
C GLY A 74 9.34 -9.54 14.17
N GLU A 75 9.26 -10.87 14.05
CA GLU A 75 10.32 -11.80 14.47
C GLU A 75 11.44 -11.92 13.42
N VAL A 76 11.15 -11.55 12.18
CA VAL A 76 12.09 -11.62 11.04
C VAL A 76 12.64 -10.22 10.76
N MET A 77 13.95 -10.11 10.58
CA MET A 77 14.59 -8.86 10.15
C MET A 77 14.12 -8.46 8.75
N ALA A 78 13.81 -7.17 8.57
CA ALA A 78 13.48 -6.62 7.27
C ALA A 78 14.68 -6.73 6.31
N THR A 79 14.44 -7.31 5.15
CA THR A 79 15.36 -7.39 4.01
C THR A 79 14.60 -7.03 2.75
N ASP A 80 15.31 -6.62 1.70
CA ASP A 80 14.67 -6.27 0.42
C ASP A 80 13.94 -7.49 -0.19
N ASP A 81 14.48 -8.70 0.00
CA ASP A 81 13.84 -9.94 -0.42
C ASP A 81 12.54 -10.21 0.35
N LEU A 82 12.55 -10.01 1.67
CA LEU A 82 11.35 -10.16 2.50
C LEU A 82 10.28 -9.13 2.11
N LEU A 83 10.69 -7.88 1.87
CA LEU A 83 9.80 -6.83 1.39
C LEU A 83 9.15 -7.22 0.07
N ALA A 84 9.93 -7.71 -0.90
CA ALA A 84 9.40 -8.15 -2.20
C ALA A 84 8.38 -9.28 -2.07
N VAL A 85 8.60 -10.24 -1.16
CA VAL A 85 7.64 -11.31 -0.88
C VAL A 85 6.33 -10.76 -0.31
N VAL A 86 6.42 -9.84 0.65
CA VAL A 86 5.23 -9.24 1.27
C VAL A 86 4.45 -8.39 0.27
N GLU A 87 5.14 -7.58 -0.53
CA GLU A 87 4.51 -6.77 -1.57
C GLU A 87 3.82 -7.64 -2.63
N ALA A 88 4.47 -8.71 -3.10
CA ALA A 88 3.87 -9.61 -4.09
C ALA A 88 2.59 -10.28 -3.56
N GLY A 89 2.63 -10.81 -2.34
CA GLY A 89 1.46 -11.43 -1.72
C GLY A 89 0.33 -10.42 -1.45
N LEU A 90 0.68 -9.22 -0.97
CA LEU A 90 -0.27 -8.14 -0.78
C LEU A 90 -0.95 -7.73 -2.10
N ILE A 91 -0.17 -7.53 -3.16
CA ILE A 91 -0.70 -7.16 -4.48
C ILE A 91 -1.70 -8.19 -4.97
N GLN A 92 -1.40 -9.49 -4.83
CA GLN A 92 -2.32 -10.56 -5.20
C GLN A 92 -3.64 -10.47 -4.43
N MET A 93 -3.59 -10.22 -3.12
CA MET A 93 -4.79 -10.05 -2.30
C MET A 93 -5.59 -8.79 -2.65
N ILE A 94 -4.93 -7.69 -2.99
CA ILE A 94 -5.58 -6.44 -3.45
C ILE A 94 -6.34 -6.69 -4.76
N PHE A 95 -5.80 -7.49 -5.68
CA PHE A 95 -6.51 -7.83 -6.92
C PHE A 95 -7.78 -8.62 -6.65
N ILE A 96 -7.75 -9.60 -5.75
CA ILE A 96 -8.95 -10.34 -5.33
C ILE A 96 -9.97 -9.38 -4.70
N GLU A 97 -9.52 -8.50 -3.80
CA GLU A 97 -10.40 -7.52 -3.14
C GLU A 97 -11.08 -6.61 -4.17
N LYS A 98 -10.31 -6.16 -5.17
CA LYS A 98 -10.81 -5.29 -6.24
C LYS A 98 -11.83 -6.01 -7.13
N GLU A 99 -11.51 -7.22 -7.59
CA GLU A 99 -12.40 -8.04 -8.42
C GLU A 99 -13.77 -8.20 -7.74
N VAL A 100 -13.75 -8.66 -6.49
CA VAL A 100 -14.97 -8.90 -5.70
C VAL A 100 -15.76 -7.62 -5.45
N ARG A 101 -15.07 -6.48 -5.30
CA ARG A 101 -15.70 -5.16 -5.11
C ARG A 101 -16.38 -4.66 -6.37
N ASP A 102 -15.76 -4.86 -7.54
CA ASP A 102 -16.28 -4.40 -8.84
C ASP A 102 -17.50 -5.24 -9.29
N GLU A 103 -17.68 -6.44 -8.76
CA GLU A 103 -18.84 -7.32 -9.00
C GLU A 103 -20.08 -7.00 -8.14
N SER A 104 -20.02 -5.99 -7.27
CA SER A 104 -21.12 -5.57 -6.36
C SER A 104 -21.83 -4.30 -6.79
#